data_AF-A0A4P2PUY4-F1
#
_entry.id   AF-A0A4P2PUY4-F1
#
_cell.length_a   1.000
_cell.length_b   1.000
_cell.length_c   1.000
_cell.angle_alpha   90.00
_cell.angle_beta   90.00
_cell.angle_gamma   90.00
#
_symmetry.space_group_name_H-M   'P 1'
#
loop_
_entity.id
_entity.type
_entity.pdbx_description
1 polymer ?
#
loop_
_entity_poly.entity_id
_entity_poly.type
_entity_poly.pdbx_seq_one_letter_code
_entity_poly.pdbx_strand_id
1 'polypeptide(L)' 'MLVSQQERRVEHYRRNEDGTWTLRDVPWPASIELSSIGCTVSLDEIDRDALGAPPTPS' A
#
# COMPACT_ATOMS: atom_id res chain seq x y z
N MET A 1 5.20 4.00 -4.23
CA MET A 1 4.67 2.79 -3.58
C MET A 1 4.14 1.89 -4.68
N LEU A 2 4.50 0.62 -4.67
CA LEU A 2 3.96 -0.39 -5.58
C LEU A 2 3.20 -1.43 -4.75
N VAL A 3 2.06 -1.89 -5.25
CA VAL A 3 1.19 -2.86 -4.58
C VAL A 3 1.00 -4.04 -5.53
N SER A 4 1.46 -5.23 -5.13
CA SER A 4 1.20 -6.49 -5.82
C SER A 4 0.07 -7.22 -5.11
N GLN A 5 -1.12 -7.22 -5.72
CA GLN A 5 -2.31 -7.84 -5.12
C GLN A 5 -2.28 -9.36 -5.17
N GLN A 6 -1.72 -9.95 -6.23
CA GLN A 6 -1.57 -11.42 -6.35
C GLN A 6 -0.73 -12.01 -5.23
N GLU A 7 0.32 -11.28 -4.80
CA GLU A 7 1.23 -11.73 -3.74
C GLU A 7 0.90 -11.12 -2.37
N ARG A 8 -0.14 -10.27 -2.27
CA ARG A 8 -0.48 -9.46 -1.08
C ARG A 8 0.76 -8.76 -0.50
N ARG A 9 1.56 -8.17 -1.38
CA ARG A 9 2.87 -7.60 -1.06
C ARG A 9 2.90 -6.12 -1.41
N VAL A 10 3.41 -5.30 -0.50
CA VAL A 10 3.55 -3.86 -0.73
C VAL A 10 5.01 -3.45 -0.62
N GLU A 11 5.49 -2.82 -1.68
CA GLU A 11 6.82 -2.24 -1.78
C GLU A 11 6.73 -0.74 -1.56
N HIS A 12 7.19 -0.30 -0.38
CA HIS A 12 7.23 1.11 -0.02
C HIS A 12 8.64 1.67 -0.16
N TYR A 13 8.79 2.65 -1.06
CA TYR A 13 10.02 3.40 -1.22
C TYR A 13 9.93 4.67 -0.39
N ARG A 14 10.76 4.77 0.65
CA ARG A 14 10.89 5.98 1.46
C ARG A 14 12.16 6.71 1.07
N ARG A 15 12.05 8.02 0.82
CA ARG A 15 13.21 8.90 0.68
C ARG A 15 13.72 9.27 2.06
N ASN A 16 15.02 9.10 2.26
CA ASN A 16 15.72 9.45 3.49
C ASN A 16 16.19 10.92 3.44
N GLU A 17 16.57 11.47 4.59
CA GLU A 17 17.06 12.85 4.70
C GLU A 17 18.39 13.07 3.96
N ASP A 18 19.20 12.03 3.81
CA ASP A 18 20.44 12.05 3.03
C ASP A 18 20.21 11.96 1.50
N GLY A 19 18.95 11.91 1.07
CA GLY A 19 18.56 11.84 -0.33
C GLY A 19 18.55 10.44 -0.93
N THR A 20 18.92 9.41 -0.17
CA THR A 20 18.84 8.00 -0.60
C THR A 20 17.41 7.47 -0.52
N TRP A 21 17.17 6.32 -1.15
CA TRP A 21 15.88 5.61 -1.09
C TRP A 21 16.07 4.26 -0.43
N THR A 22 15.17 3.91 0.49
CA THR A 22 15.11 2.57 1.09
C THR A 22 13.82 1.88 0.67
N LEU A 23 13.96 0.67 0.14
CA LEU A 23 12.84 -0.24 -0.08
C LEU A 23 12.46 -0.89 1.25
N ARG A 24 11.19 -0.80 1.62
CA ARG A 24 10.61 -1.56 2.72
C ARG A 24 9.54 -2.50 2.18
N ASP A 25 9.74 -3.77 2.45
CA ASP A 25 8.72 -4.80 2.32
C ASP A 25 7.74 -4.66 3.48
N VAL A 26 6.48 -4.44 3.16
CA VAL A 26 5.42 -4.32 4.15
C VAL A 26 4.54 -5.57 4.09
N PRO A 27 4.48 -6.36 5.18
CA PRO A 27 3.62 -7.54 5.23
C PRO A 27 2.15 -7.12 5.29
N TRP A 28 1.28 -7.96 4.72
CA TRP A 28 -0.17 -7.77 4.80
C TRP A 28 -0.77 -8.58 5.95
N PRO A 29 -1.70 -8.02 6.76
CA PRO A 29 -2.22 -6.65 6.75
C PRO A 29 -1.31 -5.67 7.50
N ALA A 30 -1.23 -4.42 7.02
CA ALA A 30 -0.50 -3.34 7.69
C ALA A 30 -1.08 -1.96 7.37
N SER A 31 -0.65 -0.95 8.13
CA SER A 31 -0.88 0.46 7.82
C SER A 31 0.45 1.11 7.47
N ILE A 32 0.48 1.90 6.39
CA ILE A 32 1.67 2.60 5.92
C ILE A 32 1.45 4.10 6.08
N GLU A 33 2.36 4.76 6.79
CA GLU A 33 2.42 6.21 6.89
C GLU A 33 3.21 6.77 5.69
N LEU A 34 2.56 7.65 4.92
CA LEU A 34 3.09 8.32 3.75
C LEU A 34 3.53 9.74 4.15
N SER A 35 4.71 9.85 4.76
CA SER A 35 5.20 11.09 5.38
C SER A 35 5.31 12.27 4.44
N SER A 36 5.49 12.01 3.15
CA SER A 36 5.50 13.05 2.11
C SER A 36 4.19 13.83 2.00
N ILE A 37 3.07 13.24 2.42
CA ILE A 37 1.73 13.84 2.37
C ILE A 37 1.00 13.81 3.72
N GLY A 38 1.63 13.28 4.78
CA GLY A 38 1.05 13.20 6.12
C GLY A 38 -0.17 12.30 6.25
N CYS A 39 -0.34 11.33 5.35
CA CYS A 39 -1.48 10.42 5.34
C CYS A 39 -1.07 9.01 5.79
N THR A 40 -1.97 8.31 6.49
CA THR A 40 -1.83 6.87 6.76
C THR A 40 -2.79 6.11 5.88
N VAL A 41 -2.29 5.09 5.19
CA VAL A 41 -3.09 4.22 4.34
C VAL A 41 -3.14 2.83 4.96
N SER A 42 -4.35 2.33 5.21
CA SER A 42 -4.57 0.95 5.63
C SER A 42 -4.62 0.05 4.40
N LEU A 43 -3.70 -0.93 4.34
CA LEU A 43 -3.63 -1.83 3.17
C LEU A 43 -4.94 -2.64 2.99
N ASP A 44 -5.60 -3.02 4.10
CA ASP A 44 -6.89 -3.73 4.06
C ASP A 44 -7.98 -2.99 3.25
N GLU A 45 -7.95 -1.67 3.25
CA GLU A 45 -8.91 -0.85 2.49
C GLU A 45 -8.60 -0.80 0.99
N ILE A 46 -7.30 -0.90 0.62
CA ILE A 46 -6.87 -0.89 -0.78
C ILE A 46 -7.35 -2.15 -1.52
N ASP A 47 -7.29 -3.32 -0.86
CA ASP A 47 -7.76 -4.58 -1.45
C ASP A 47 -9.27 -4.55 -1.72
N ARG A 48 -10.05 -4.01 -0.77
CA ARG A 48 -11.51 -3.93 -0.90
C ARG A 48 -11.96 -3.03 -2.04
N ASP A 49 -11.29 -1.91 -2.27
CA ASP A 49 -11.67 -0.95 -3.32
C ASP A 49 -11.16 -1.38 -4.70
N ALA A 50 -9.95 -1.94 -4.78
CA ALA A 50 -9.37 -2.39 -6.05
C ALA A 50 -10.05 -3.64 -6.63
N LEU A 51 -10.67 -4.46 -5.79
CA LEU A 51 -11.49 -5.60 -6.20
C LEU A 51 -12.90 -5.22 -6.66
N GLY A 52 -13.25 -3.91 -6.68
CA GLY A 52 -14.48 -3.35 -7.21
C GLY A 52 -15.64 -4.33 -7.15
N ALA A 53 -16.31 -4.43 -6.00
CA ALA A 53 -17.40 -5.35 -5.67
C ALA A 53 -17.98 -6.07 -6.92
N PRO A 54 -17.95 -7.43 -6.98
CA PRO A 54 -18.51 -8.12 -8.14
C PRO A 54 -19.94 -7.62 -8.37
N PRO A 55 -20.36 -7.33 -9.61
CA PRO A 55 -21.69 -6.81 -9.87
C PRO A 55 -22.69 -7.78 -9.23
N THR A 56 -23.46 -7.29 -8.27
CA THR A 56 -24.53 -8.04 -7.64
C THR A 56 -25.44 -8.57 -8.76
N PRO A 57 -25.58 -9.89 -8.95
CA PRO A 57 -26.50 -10.39 -9.95
C PRO A 57 -27.92 -9.97 -9.54
N SER A 58 -28.58 -9.21 -10.43
CA SER A 58 -30.01 -8.88 -10.33
C SER A 58 -30.88 -10.11 -10.57
#